data_AF-A0A2N7JF18-F1
#
_entry.id   AF-A0A2N7JF18-F1
#
_cell.length_a   1.000
_cell.length_b   1.000
_cell.length_c   1.000
_cell.angle_alpha   90.00
_cell.angle_beta   90.00
_cell.angle_gamma   90.00
#
_symmetry.space_group_name_H-M   'P 1'
#
loop_
_entity.id
_entity.type
_entity.pdbx_description
1 polymer ?
#
loop_
_entity_poly.entity_id
_entity_poly.type
_entity_poly.pdbx_seq_one_letter_code
_entity_poly.pdbx_strand_id
1 'polypeptide(L)'
;MNRYQSLMFSCSSVLLLTGCLTDTTRPFEVPQLVLFTGMYENADSDSYLLFESGKVTYQTTDNTVTRSYSVDDDLVIIELNSGSSRTDSDLVMRVQHQGEVLTCNMCPAIQLSNVWTRVEKPQKGPLN
;
A
#
# COMPACT_ATOMS: atom_id res chain seq x y z
N MET A 1 39.67 52.17 57.46
CA MET A 1 39.91 51.22 56.34
C MET A 1 38.56 50.65 55.96
N ASN A 2 37.93 51.04 54.83
CA ASN A 2 38.17 50.52 53.47
C ASN A 2 38.06 48.97 53.47
N ARG A 3 37.19 48.26 52.75
CA ARG A 3 36.29 48.54 51.62
C ARG A 3 35.53 47.22 51.35
N TYR A 4 34.38 47.30 50.68
CA TYR A 4 33.64 46.22 49.99
C TYR A 4 32.84 45.20 50.81
N GLN A 5 31.54 45.16 50.57
CA GLN A 5 30.96 44.07 49.78
C GLN A 5 29.61 44.51 49.22
N SER A 6 29.68 45.03 47.98
CA SER A 6 28.50 45.26 47.15
C SER A 6 27.86 43.92 46.79
N LEU A 7 26.54 43.93 46.88
CA LEU A 7 25.60 43.02 46.24
C LEU A 7 26.09 42.56 44.87
N MET A 8 26.21 41.24 44.68
CA MET A 8 26.04 40.64 43.36
C MET A 8 25.09 39.47 43.50
N PHE A 9 23.92 39.68 42.91
CA PHE A 9 22.94 38.66 42.52
C PHE A 9 23.66 37.42 41.99
N SER A 10 23.54 36.29 42.69
CA SER A 10 23.94 35.01 42.14
C SER A 10 22.71 34.13 41.99
N CYS A 11 22.46 33.85 40.72
CA CYS A 11 21.28 33.27 40.12
C CYS A 11 20.93 31.91 40.75
N SER A 12 19.76 31.82 41.38
CA SER A 12 19.15 30.52 41.70
C SER A 12 18.70 29.87 40.41
N SER A 13 19.53 28.98 39.87
CA SER A 13 19.13 28.03 38.83
C SER A 13 19.15 26.64 39.43
N VAL A 14 18.04 26.26 40.06
CA VAL A 14 17.76 24.86 40.39
C VAL A 14 17.66 24.12 39.06
N LEU A 15 18.71 23.39 38.70
CA LEU A 15 18.71 22.48 37.55
C LEU A 15 17.76 21.32 37.88
N LEU A 16 16.47 21.50 37.55
CA LEU A 16 15.52 20.42 37.44
C LEU A 16 15.91 19.58 36.22
N LEU A 17 16.82 18.62 36.41
CA LEU A 17 17.02 17.49 35.50
C LEU A 17 15.87 16.50 35.73
N THR A 18 14.65 16.92 35.39
CA THR A 18 13.51 16.04 35.14
C THR A 18 13.36 15.93 33.63
N GLY A 19 13.55 14.71 33.13
CA GLY A 19 13.84 14.43 31.72
C GLY A 19 12.73 14.74 30.73
N CYS A 20 13.10 14.67 29.45
CA CYS A 20 12.15 14.37 28.40
C CYS A 20 12.60 13.11 27.68
N LEU A 21 11.59 12.31 27.38
CA LEU A 21 11.60 10.89 27.15
C LEU A 21 12.52 10.46 26.00
N THR A 22 13.02 9.24 26.14
CA THR A 22 13.29 8.33 25.04
C THR A 22 12.18 8.43 23.98
N ASP A 23 12.44 9.13 22.86
CA ASP A 23 11.56 9.13 21.70
C ASP A 23 11.81 7.85 20.89
N THR A 24 11.43 6.72 21.49
CA THR A 24 11.35 5.41 20.84
C THR A 24 9.90 4.98 20.79
N THR A 25 9.00 5.79 20.23
CA THR A 25 7.63 5.34 19.97
C THR A 25 6.94 6.13 18.87
N ARG A 26 7.63 6.45 17.79
CA ARG A 26 6.92 6.42 16.52
C ARG A 26 6.81 4.93 16.18
N PRO A 27 5.60 4.34 16.14
CA PRO A 27 5.46 3.12 15.37
C PRO A 27 6.12 3.43 14.03
N PHE A 28 6.98 2.53 13.54
CA PHE A 28 7.25 2.54 12.11
C PHE A 28 5.85 2.58 11.48
N GLU A 29 5.48 3.71 10.87
CA GLU A 29 4.28 3.80 10.06
C GLU A 29 4.57 2.81 8.96
N VAL A 30 4.15 1.57 9.20
CA VAL A 30 4.16 0.51 8.21
C VAL A 30 3.43 1.18 7.05
N PRO A 31 4.12 1.51 5.95
CA PRO A 31 3.44 2.17 4.85
C PRO A 31 2.23 1.29 4.54
N GLN A 32 1.03 1.86 4.41
CA GLN A 32 -0.23 1.10 4.28
C GLN A 32 -0.18 0.05 3.13
N LEU A 33 0.85 0.16 2.29
CA LEU A 33 1.43 -0.75 1.32
C LEU A 33 1.80 -2.18 1.77
N VAL A 34 2.04 -2.46 3.05
CA VAL A 34 2.71 -3.73 3.43
C VAL A 34 1.84 -4.97 3.20
N LEU A 35 0.50 -4.89 3.04
CA LEU A 35 -0.33 -6.09 2.83
C LEU A 35 -1.62 -5.81 2.04
N PHE A 36 -1.57 -5.17 0.86
CA PHE A 36 -2.74 -5.25 -0.03
C PHE A 36 -2.89 -6.70 -0.49
N THR A 37 -3.71 -7.47 0.22
CA THR A 37 -3.96 -8.88 -0.05
C THR A 37 -5.45 -9.13 -0.21
N GLY A 38 -5.77 -10.01 -1.14
CA GLY A 38 -7.16 -10.32 -1.42
C GLY A 38 -7.31 -10.94 -2.79
N MET A 39 -8.46 -11.58 -2.93
CA MET A 39 -8.89 -12.12 -4.20
C MET A 39 -10.07 -11.31 -4.71
N TYR A 40 -10.07 -11.05 -6.01
CA TYR A 40 -11.11 -10.30 -6.67
C TYR A 40 -11.62 -11.07 -7.88
N GLU A 41 -12.92 -11.24 -7.99
CA GLU A 41 -13.57 -11.94 -9.11
C GLU A 41 -14.23 -10.94 -10.05
N ASN A 42 -14.31 -11.32 -11.33
CA ASN A 42 -15.19 -10.66 -12.26
C ASN A 42 -16.61 -11.24 -12.14
N ALA A 43 -17.64 -10.39 -12.16
CA ALA A 43 -19.02 -10.85 -12.02
C ALA A 43 -19.50 -11.70 -13.22
N ASP A 44 -18.95 -11.41 -14.40
CA ASP A 44 -19.42 -11.93 -15.69
C ASP A 44 -18.65 -13.16 -16.18
N SER A 45 -17.53 -13.51 -15.55
CA SER A 45 -16.66 -14.62 -15.93
C SER A 45 -16.07 -15.33 -14.71
N ASP A 46 -15.47 -16.51 -14.92
CA ASP A 46 -14.77 -17.24 -13.86
C ASP A 46 -13.31 -16.75 -13.67
N SER A 47 -13.03 -15.52 -14.13
CA SER A 47 -11.70 -14.91 -14.00
C SER A 47 -11.52 -14.28 -12.63
N TYR A 48 -10.31 -14.37 -12.07
CA TYR A 48 -9.97 -13.74 -10.81
C TYR A 48 -8.56 -13.14 -10.77
N LEU A 49 -8.38 -12.20 -9.85
CA LEU A 49 -7.12 -11.59 -9.46
C LEU A 49 -6.78 -12.04 -8.04
N LEU A 50 -5.57 -12.56 -7.83
CA LEU A 50 -5.07 -12.86 -6.49
C LEU A 50 -3.87 -11.96 -6.19
N PHE A 51 -4.03 -11.08 -5.20
CA PHE A 51 -2.97 -10.22 -4.67
C PHE A 51 -2.38 -10.83 -3.40
N GLU A 52 -1.10 -11.16 -3.45
CA GLU A 52 -0.37 -11.72 -2.31
C GLU A 52 1.13 -11.39 -2.43
N SER A 53 1.72 -10.93 -1.33
CA SER A 53 3.18 -10.73 -1.22
C SER A 53 3.78 -9.84 -2.33
N GLY A 54 3.08 -8.78 -2.75
CA GLY A 54 3.55 -7.88 -3.82
C GLY A 54 3.49 -8.48 -5.23
N LYS A 55 2.85 -9.65 -5.37
CA LYS A 55 2.56 -10.28 -6.66
C LYS A 55 1.05 -10.39 -6.87
N VAL A 56 0.66 -10.14 -8.11
CA VAL A 56 -0.71 -10.34 -8.57
C VAL A 56 -0.71 -11.45 -9.60
N THR A 57 -1.63 -12.39 -9.44
CA THR A 57 -1.88 -13.44 -10.42
C THR A 57 -3.23 -13.21 -11.08
N TYR A 58 -3.21 -13.03 -12.40
CA TYR A 58 -4.39 -13.05 -13.26
C TYR A 58 -4.67 -14.49 -13.62
N GLN A 59 -5.83 -15.01 -13.27
CA GLN A 59 -6.33 -16.25 -13.85
C GLN A 59 -7.55 -15.92 -14.68
N THR A 60 -7.45 -16.17 -15.98
CA THR A 60 -8.56 -16.17 -16.92
C THR A 60 -8.82 -17.61 -17.37
N THR A 61 -9.86 -17.84 -18.16
CA THR A 61 -10.17 -19.16 -18.73
C THR A 61 -9.00 -19.76 -19.52
N ASP A 62 -8.23 -18.91 -20.21
CA ASP A 62 -7.22 -19.36 -21.18
C ASP A 62 -5.77 -19.18 -20.71
N ASN A 63 -5.54 -18.36 -19.68
CA ASN A 63 -4.18 -17.98 -19.30
C ASN A 63 -4.05 -17.70 -17.79
N THR A 64 -2.86 -17.93 -17.27
CA THR A 64 -2.47 -17.53 -15.92
C THR A 64 -1.15 -16.78 -15.97
N VAL A 65 -1.15 -15.53 -15.50
CA VAL A 65 0.01 -14.65 -15.56
C VAL A 65 0.25 -14.04 -14.19
N THR A 66 1.51 -14.04 -13.73
CA THR A 66 1.90 -13.37 -12.48
C THR A 66 2.77 -12.16 -12.77
N ARG A 67 2.47 -11.04 -12.11
CA ARG A 67 3.21 -9.77 -12.21
C ARG A 67 3.50 -9.19 -10.85
N SER A 68 4.48 -8.29 -10.77
CA SER A 68 4.64 -7.43 -9.60
C SER A 68 3.58 -6.34 -9.61
N TYR A 69 3.21 -5.88 -8.43
CA TYR A 69 2.45 -4.65 -8.28
C TYR A 69 3.01 -3.81 -7.14
N SER A 70 2.73 -2.52 -7.21
CA SER A 70 2.87 -1.58 -6.12
C SER A 70 1.50 -0.96 -5.82
N VAL A 71 1.36 -0.36 -4.65
CA VAL A 71 0.18 0.43 -4.30
C VAL A 71 0.65 1.88 -4.12
N ASP A 72 -0.22 2.84 -4.42
CA ASP A 72 0.02 4.26 -4.16
C ASP A 72 -1.34 4.88 -3.80
N ASP A 73 -1.54 5.16 -2.51
CA ASP A 73 -2.83 5.57 -1.95
C ASP A 73 -3.96 4.59 -2.31
N ASP A 74 -4.88 4.99 -3.19
CA ASP A 74 -5.99 4.18 -3.69
C ASP A 74 -5.71 3.54 -5.05
N LEU A 75 -4.46 3.57 -5.54
CA LEU A 75 -4.07 3.00 -6.81
C LEU A 75 -3.26 1.72 -6.63
N VAL A 76 -3.60 0.69 -7.39
CA VAL A 76 -2.79 -0.52 -7.56
C VAL A 76 -2.15 -0.47 -8.92
N ILE A 77 -0.82 -0.41 -8.97
CA ILE A 77 -0.03 -0.23 -10.18
C ILE A 77 0.65 -1.56 -10.49
N ILE A 78 0.27 -2.15 -11.62
CA ILE A 78 0.73 -3.45 -12.08
C ILE A 78 1.77 -3.25 -13.17
N GLU A 79 2.94 -3.85 -12.99
CA GLU A 79 4.03 -3.80 -13.95
C GLU A 79 3.73 -4.74 -15.13
N LEU A 80 3.50 -4.20 -16.32
CA LEU A 80 3.21 -5.02 -17.51
C LEU A 80 4.48 -5.54 -18.20
N ASN A 81 5.59 -4.78 -18.18
CA ASN A 81 6.84 -5.13 -18.86
C ASN A 81 8.09 -4.69 -18.08
N SER A 82 9.13 -5.54 -18.10
CA SER A 82 10.45 -5.26 -17.51
C SER A 82 11.58 -5.20 -18.55
N GLY A 83 11.29 -5.17 -19.87
CA GLY A 83 12.31 -5.49 -20.90
C GLY A 83 12.22 -4.84 -22.27
N SER A 84 11.25 -3.99 -22.60
CA SER A 84 11.20 -3.31 -23.91
C SER A 84 11.08 -1.81 -23.76
N SER A 85 11.85 -1.07 -24.55
CA SER A 85 11.87 0.40 -24.67
C SER A 85 10.58 1.02 -25.21
N ARG A 86 9.48 0.26 -25.21
CA ARG A 86 8.14 0.76 -25.50
C ARG A 86 7.54 1.18 -24.17
N THR A 87 7.02 2.40 -24.14
CA THR A 87 6.17 2.97 -23.10
C THR A 87 4.88 2.16 -22.94
N ASP A 88 5.00 0.90 -22.55
CA ASP A 88 3.85 0.11 -22.10
C ASP A 88 3.52 0.65 -20.72
N SER A 89 2.44 1.44 -20.66
CA SER A 89 2.00 2.06 -19.43
C SER A 89 1.62 0.97 -18.44
N ASP A 90 2.07 1.10 -17.20
CA ASP A 90 1.65 0.19 -16.14
C ASP A 90 0.12 0.14 -16.06
N LEU A 91 -0.39 -1.03 -15.72
CA LEU A 91 -1.82 -1.21 -15.56
C LEU A 91 -2.23 -0.65 -14.21
N VAL A 92 -2.98 0.46 -14.23
CA VAL A 92 -3.42 1.13 -13.01
C VAL A 92 -4.86 0.75 -12.70
N MET A 93 -5.06 0.17 -11.52
CA MET A 93 -6.37 -0.09 -10.93
C MET A 93 -6.62 0.90 -9.78
N ARG A 94 -7.88 1.25 -9.54
CA ARG A 94 -8.28 2.09 -8.41
C ARG A 94 -9.13 1.29 -7.43
N VAL A 95 -8.75 1.36 -6.17
CA VAL A 95 -9.46 0.81 -5.02
C VAL A 95 -10.67 1.67 -4.72
N GLN A 96 -11.83 1.04 -4.67
CA GLN A 96 -13.12 1.68 -4.42
C GLN A 96 -13.79 1.02 -3.20
N HIS A 97 -14.76 1.71 -2.61
CA HIS A 97 -15.60 1.19 -1.53
C HIS A 97 -14.76 0.53 -0.42
N GLN A 98 -13.73 1.22 0.07
CA GLN A 98 -12.86 0.73 1.15
C GLN A 98 -12.18 -0.62 0.87
N GLY A 99 -11.95 -0.97 -0.40
CA GLY A 99 -11.28 -2.21 -0.80
C GLY A 99 -12.19 -3.31 -1.31
N GLU A 100 -13.51 -3.10 -1.34
CA GLU A 100 -14.48 -4.07 -1.83
C GLU A 100 -14.47 -4.20 -3.36
N VAL A 101 -14.09 -3.14 -4.08
CA VAL A 101 -14.12 -3.09 -5.54
C VAL A 101 -12.82 -2.54 -6.10
N LEU A 102 -12.30 -3.15 -7.17
CA LEU A 102 -11.25 -2.58 -8.01
C LEU A 102 -11.82 -2.16 -9.36
N THR A 103 -11.43 -0.99 -9.82
CA THR A 103 -11.78 -0.46 -11.14
C THR A 103 -10.55 -0.24 -11.98
N CYS A 104 -10.60 -0.53 -13.28
CA CYS A 104 -9.44 -0.49 -14.16
C CYS A 104 -9.85 -0.11 -15.58
N ASN A 105 -9.61 1.14 -15.96
CA ASN A 105 -10.04 1.66 -17.26
C ASN A 105 -9.22 1.12 -18.45
N MET A 106 -7.98 0.69 -18.19
CA MET A 106 -7.06 0.19 -19.21
C MET A 106 -7.08 -1.35 -19.33
N CYS A 107 -7.73 -2.06 -18.41
CA CYS A 107 -7.81 -3.51 -18.40
C CYS A 107 -8.39 -4.12 -19.70
N PRO A 108 -9.43 -3.53 -20.34
CA PRO A 108 -9.94 -4.06 -21.60
C PRO A 108 -8.92 -4.08 -22.74
N ALA A 109 -7.92 -3.19 -22.72
CA ALA A 109 -6.87 -3.18 -23.73
C ALA A 109 -6.01 -4.45 -23.71
N ILE A 110 -6.00 -5.18 -22.59
CA ILE A 110 -5.33 -6.47 -22.40
C ILE A 110 -6.32 -7.60 -22.09
N GLN A 111 -7.58 -7.45 -22.49
CA GLN A 111 -8.65 -8.46 -22.34
C GLN A 111 -9.00 -8.79 -20.88
N LEU A 112 -8.77 -7.86 -19.96
CA LEU A 112 -9.21 -7.94 -18.57
C LEU A 112 -10.46 -7.08 -18.34
N SER A 113 -11.23 -7.41 -17.30
CA SER A 113 -12.44 -6.68 -16.95
C SER A 113 -12.16 -5.31 -16.33
N ASN A 114 -13.11 -4.39 -16.51
CA ASN A 114 -13.08 -3.05 -15.92
C ASN A 114 -13.34 -3.02 -14.41
N VAL A 115 -14.06 -4.02 -13.90
CA VAL A 115 -14.55 -4.06 -12.51
C VAL A 115 -14.30 -5.44 -11.93
N TRP A 116 -13.79 -5.46 -10.70
CA TRP A 116 -13.48 -6.66 -9.94
C TRP A 116 -13.98 -6.51 -8.51
N THR A 117 -14.60 -7.55 -7.95
CA THR A 117 -15.22 -7.51 -6.63
C THR A 117 -14.48 -8.42 -5.67
N ARG A 118 -14.17 -7.93 -4.48
CA ARG A 118 -13.45 -8.70 -3.47
C ARG A 118 -14.27 -9.90 -3.01
N VAL A 119 -13.61 -11.04 -2.88
CA VAL A 119 -14.19 -12.27 -2.35
C VAL A 119 -13.26 -12.90 -1.31
N GLU A 120 -13.83 -13.59 -0.34
CA GLU A 120 -13.05 -14.34 0.66
C GLU A 120 -12.53 -15.67 0.11
N LYS A 121 -13.28 -16.29 -0.81
CA LYS A 121 -13.01 -17.58 -1.47
C LYS A 121 -13.64 -17.58 -2.87
N PRO A 122 -13.15 -18.38 -3.84
CA PRO A 122 -13.66 -18.32 -5.19
C PRO A 122 -15.10 -18.83 -5.19
N GLN A 123 -16.06 -18.04 -5.66
CA GLN A 123 -17.46 -18.47 -5.68
C GLN A 123 -17.76 -19.40 -6.85
N LYS A 124 -16.97 -19.31 -7.91
CA LYS A 124 -17.03 -20.18 -9.09
C LYS A 124 -15.68 -20.85 -9.29
N GLY A 125 -15.41 -21.88 -8.48
CA GLY A 125 -14.35 -22.84 -8.80
C GLY A 125 -14.74 -23.63 -10.05
N PRO A 126 -13.79 -24.26 -10.77
CA PRO A 126 -14.11 -25.10 -11.91
C PRO A 126 -15.11 -26.16 -11.44
N LEU A 127 -16.31 -26.17 -12.04
CA LEU A 127 -17.22 -27.29 -11.90
C LEU A 127 -16.47 -28.53 -12.40
N ASN A 128 -16.23 -29.48 -11.49
CA ASN A 128 -15.80 -30.84 -11.81
C ASN A 128 -16.65 -31.46 -12.92
#